data_AF-X1SDT8-F1
#
_entry.id   AF-X1SDT8-F1
#
_cell.length_a   1.000
_cell.length_b   1.000
_cell.length_c   1.000
_cell.angle_alpha   90.00
_cell.angle_beta   90.00
_cell.angle_gamma   90.00
#
_symmetry.space_group_name_H-M   'P 1'
#
loop_
_entity.id
_entity.type
_entity.pdbx_description
1 polymer ?
#
loop_
_entity_poly.entity_id
_entity_poly.type
_entity_poly.pdbx_seq_one_letter_code
_entity_poly.pdbx_strand_id
1 'polypeptide(L)'
;FGTPKAVAEELGITEVTVRKWLGYHAVPEKLKKMVDEKKISTREATRISENIPDESKAVEIAEKMVEEKLTKPQKDRVFDEIEEEPEVPVERIFKRAEEKKVQSEITIVLPPKAAEGLDRAASDEDKEPATLARDVVVTWLRDQEYFGR
;
A
#
# COMPACT_ATOMS: atom_id res chain seq x y z
N PHE A 1 31.31 -16.07 3.28
CA PHE A 1 30.20 -16.17 2.30
C PHE A 1 29.62 -14.78 2.12
N GLY A 2 29.90 -14.11 0.99
CA GLY A 2 29.65 -12.66 0.86
C GLY A 2 28.34 -12.27 0.17
N THR A 3 27.60 -13.21 -0.41
CA THR A 3 26.36 -12.94 -1.16
C THR A 3 25.27 -13.95 -0.83
N PRO A 4 23.98 -13.57 -0.90
CA PRO A 4 22.86 -14.50 -0.74
C PRO A 4 22.93 -15.69 -1.71
N LYS A 5 23.44 -15.47 -2.93
CA LYS A 5 23.69 -16.51 -3.92
C LYS A 5 24.70 -17.56 -3.46
N ALA A 6 25.84 -17.14 -2.90
CA ALA A 6 26.85 -18.08 -2.41
C ALA A 6 26.35 -18.91 -1.22
N VAL A 7 25.52 -18.30 -0.34
CA VAL A 7 24.88 -19.01 0.78
C VAL A 7 23.83 -20.01 0.26
N ALA A 8 23.08 -19.65 -0.79
CA ALA A 8 22.08 -20.51 -1.41
C ALA A 8 22.71 -21.75 -2.06
N GLU A 9 23.80 -21.57 -2.80
CA GLU A 9 24.57 -22.65 -3.44
C GLU A 9 25.13 -23.64 -2.40
N GLU A 10 25.69 -23.13 -1.30
CA GLU A 10 26.27 -23.96 -0.23
C GLU A 10 25.19 -24.75 0.53
N LEU A 11 24.04 -24.12 0.81
CA LEU A 11 22.95 -24.72 1.58
C LEU A 11 21.99 -25.56 0.72
N GLY A 12 22.17 -25.60 -0.61
CA GLY A 12 21.28 -26.30 -1.53
C GLY A 12 19.86 -25.75 -1.57
N ILE A 13 19.68 -24.45 -1.27
CA ILE A 13 18.38 -23.77 -1.26
C ILE A 13 18.36 -22.65 -2.31
N THR A 14 17.18 -22.05 -2.52
CA THR A 14 17.07 -20.91 -3.44
C THR A 14 17.57 -19.63 -2.81
N GLU A 15 18.12 -18.72 -3.62
CA GLU A 15 18.49 -17.38 -3.17
C GLU A 15 17.30 -16.60 -2.59
N VAL A 16 16.09 -16.83 -3.13
CA VAL A 16 14.84 -16.26 -2.61
C VAL A 16 14.60 -16.69 -1.16
N THR A 17 14.85 -17.95 -0.82
CA THR A 17 14.75 -18.48 0.55
C THR A 17 15.73 -17.78 1.48
N VAL A 18 16.98 -17.61 1.05
CA VAL A 18 18.02 -16.90 1.83
C VAL A 18 17.60 -15.46 2.10
N ARG A 19 17.15 -14.72 1.07
CA ARG A 19 16.68 -13.34 1.22
C ARG A 19 15.49 -13.23 2.16
N LYS A 20 14.54 -14.16 2.09
CA LYS A 20 13.39 -14.22 3.00
C LYS A 20 13.83 -14.41 4.45
N TRP A 21 14.80 -15.28 4.71
CA TRP A 21 15.33 -15.50 6.07
C TRP A 21 16.07 -14.28 6.59
N LEU A 22 16.88 -13.63 5.75
CA LEU A 22 17.56 -12.39 6.10
C LEU A 22 16.56 -11.26 6.39
N GLY A 23 15.50 -11.12 5.58
CA GLY A 23 14.43 -10.15 5.81
C GLY A 23 13.70 -10.38 7.13
N TYR A 24 13.39 -11.63 7.48
CA TYR A 24 12.78 -11.94 8.78
C TYR A 24 13.74 -11.75 9.96
N HIS A 25 15.05 -11.94 9.76
CA HIS A 25 16.04 -11.70 10.81
C HIS A 25 16.05 -10.23 11.26
N ALA A 26 15.88 -9.30 10.31
CA ALA A 26 15.81 -7.87 10.54
C ALA A 26 14.51 -7.38 11.21
N VAL A 27 13.52 -8.25 11.41
CA VAL A 27 12.25 -7.89 12.05
C VAL A 27 12.47 -7.64 13.55
N PRO A 28 11.92 -6.55 14.13
CA PRO A 28 11.99 -6.29 15.57
C PRO A 28 11.39 -7.43 16.42
N GLU A 29 11.98 -7.68 17.59
CA GLU A 29 11.57 -8.79 18.48
C GLU A 29 10.09 -8.72 18.90
N LYS A 30 9.55 -7.50 19.07
CA LYS A 30 8.13 -7.32 19.36
C LYS A 30 7.24 -7.84 18.23
N LEU A 31 7.59 -7.58 16.97
CA LEU A 31 6.85 -8.10 15.81
C LEU A 31 7.01 -9.63 15.69
N LYS A 32 8.21 -10.17 15.95
CA LYS A 32 8.43 -11.63 15.99
C LYS A 32 7.52 -12.29 17.03
N LYS A 33 7.40 -11.71 18.22
CA LYS A 33 6.49 -12.20 19.26
C LYS A 33 5.03 -12.19 18.81
N MET A 34 4.59 -11.16 18.07
CA MET A 34 3.24 -11.13 17.49
C MET A 34 3.02 -12.22 16.43
N VAL A 35 4.07 -12.62 15.70
CA VAL A 35 4.04 -13.77 14.79
C VAL A 35 3.90 -15.08 15.56
N ASP A 36 4.68 -15.26 16.64
CA ASP A 36 4.62 -16.46 17.50
C ASP A 36 3.24 -16.61 18.15
N GLU A 37 2.63 -15.50 18.56
CA GLU A 37 1.27 -15.42 19.08
C GLU A 37 0.18 -15.56 18.00
N LYS A 38 0.56 -15.72 16.73
CA LYS A 38 -0.33 -15.83 15.55
C LYS A 38 -1.26 -14.64 15.35
N LYS A 39 -0.86 -13.45 15.84
CA LYS A 39 -1.61 -12.19 15.64
C LYS A 39 -1.37 -11.61 14.25
N ILE A 40 -0.15 -11.76 13.75
CA ILE A 40 0.26 -11.40 12.39
C ILE A 40 1.04 -12.56 11.76
N SER A 41 1.12 -12.58 10.45
CA SER A 41 1.93 -13.53 9.68
C SER A 41 3.38 -13.06 9.58
N THR A 42 4.29 -14.01 9.36
CA THR A 42 5.70 -13.73 9.05
C THR A 42 5.85 -12.72 7.90
N ARG A 43 5.00 -12.82 6.88
CA ARG A 43 5.00 -11.92 5.73
C ARG A 43 4.61 -10.50 6.10
N GLU A 44 3.59 -10.33 6.92
CA GLU A 44 3.16 -9.01 7.40
C GLU A 44 4.28 -8.38 8.24
N ALA A 45 4.87 -9.12 9.19
CA ALA A 45 5.97 -8.62 10.02
C ALA A 45 7.18 -8.17 9.20
N THR A 46 7.58 -8.97 8.19
CA THR A 46 8.66 -8.60 7.26
C THR A 46 8.30 -7.36 6.44
N ARG A 47 7.10 -7.30 5.85
CA ARG A 47 6.68 -6.16 5.01
C ARG A 47 6.61 -4.84 5.78
N ILE A 48 6.16 -4.87 7.03
CA ILE A 48 6.18 -3.68 7.91
C ILE A 48 7.64 -3.26 8.14
N SER A 49 8.51 -4.18 8.54
CA SER A 49 9.91 -3.88 8.89
C SER A 49 10.75 -3.40 7.70
N GLU A 50 10.43 -3.87 6.49
CA GLU A 50 11.10 -3.44 5.26
C GLU A 50 10.75 -2.01 4.86
N ASN A 51 9.52 -1.56 5.13
CA ASN A 51 9.04 -0.23 4.73
C ASN A 51 9.11 0.82 5.84
N ILE A 52 9.11 0.39 7.11
CA ILE A 52 9.12 1.27 8.28
C ILE A 52 10.40 1.02 9.09
N PRO A 53 11.45 1.84 8.91
CA PRO A 53 12.71 1.68 9.64
C PRO A 53 12.60 1.94 11.15
N ASP A 54 11.61 2.73 11.56
CA ASP A 54 11.35 3.02 12.98
C ASP A 54 10.63 1.85 13.64
N GLU A 55 11.33 1.14 14.53
CA GLU A 55 10.79 -0.02 15.24
C GLU A 55 9.54 0.29 16.07
N SER A 56 9.46 1.48 16.67
CA SER A 56 8.32 1.86 17.51
C SER A 56 7.07 2.02 16.65
N LYS A 57 7.22 2.71 15.52
CA LYS A 57 6.15 2.91 14.54
C LYS A 57 5.72 1.61 13.88
N ALA A 58 6.68 0.74 13.54
CA ALA A 58 6.41 -0.58 12.97
C ALA A 58 5.54 -1.44 13.91
N VAL A 59 5.86 -1.41 15.21
CA VAL A 59 5.07 -2.10 16.24
C VAL A 59 3.68 -1.49 16.39
N GLU A 60 3.58 -0.16 16.44
CA GLU A 60 2.30 0.55 16.57
C GLU A 60 1.35 0.24 15.41
N ILE A 61 1.85 0.23 14.17
CA ILE A 61 1.07 -0.19 13.00
C ILE A 61 0.54 -1.62 13.18
N ALA A 62 1.40 -2.56 13.55
CA ALA A 62 1.01 -3.95 13.72
C ALA A 62 -0.02 -4.13 14.84
N GLU A 63 0.15 -3.44 15.98
CA GLU A 63 -0.79 -3.45 17.10
C GLU A 63 -2.16 -2.95 16.66
N LYS A 64 -2.21 -1.83 15.95
CA LYS A 64 -3.45 -1.23 15.44
C LYS A 64 -4.15 -2.13 14.41
N MET A 65 -3.40 -2.77 13.51
CA MET A 65 -3.97 -3.75 12.57
C MET A 65 -4.66 -4.93 13.28
N VAL A 66 -4.09 -5.38 14.40
CA VAL A 66 -4.63 -6.48 15.20
C VAL A 66 -5.82 -6.03 16.04
N GLU A 67 -5.72 -4.86 16.67
CA GLU A 67 -6.78 -4.26 17.49
C GLU A 67 -8.05 -4.01 16.67
N GLU A 68 -7.91 -3.39 15.50
CA GLU A 68 -9.02 -3.11 14.58
C GLU A 68 -9.50 -4.37 13.81
N LYS A 69 -8.83 -5.51 13.99
CA LYS A 69 -9.15 -6.80 13.35
C LYS A 69 -9.29 -6.66 11.83
N LEU A 70 -8.33 -5.99 11.20
CA LEU A 70 -8.39 -5.71 9.77
C LEU A 70 -8.48 -7.01 8.94
N THR A 71 -9.43 -7.00 8.00
CA THR A 71 -9.52 -8.02 6.94
C THR A 71 -8.34 -7.89 5.98
N LYS A 72 -8.04 -8.94 5.22
CA LYS A 72 -6.95 -8.92 4.23
C LYS A 72 -7.01 -7.69 3.28
N PRO A 73 -8.15 -7.32 2.67
CA PRO A 73 -8.23 -6.12 1.83
C PRO A 73 -8.02 -4.80 2.57
N GLN A 74 -8.28 -4.74 3.88
CA GLN A 74 -7.96 -3.57 4.69
C GLN A 74 -6.47 -3.49 4.98
N LYS A 75 -5.86 -4.63 5.33
CA LYS A 75 -4.41 -4.74 5.54
C LYS A 75 -3.65 -4.38 4.28
N ASP A 76 -4.08 -4.86 3.11
CA ASP A 76 -3.46 -4.55 1.82
C ASP A 76 -3.45 -3.03 1.58
N ARG A 77 -4.56 -2.33 1.83
CA ARG A 77 -4.60 -0.85 1.72
C ARG A 77 -3.70 -0.12 2.71
N VAL A 78 -3.58 -0.63 3.94
CA VAL A 78 -2.61 -0.09 4.92
C VAL A 78 -1.18 -0.29 4.41
N PHE A 79 -0.88 -1.44 3.80
CA PHE A 79 0.43 -1.67 3.20
C PHE A 79 0.70 -0.77 2.00
N ASP A 80 -0.30 -0.51 1.16
CA ASP A 80 -0.15 0.41 0.03
C ASP A 80 0.20 1.83 0.53
N GLU A 81 -0.45 2.30 1.60
CA GLU A 81 -0.10 3.59 2.24
C GLU A 81 1.29 3.60 2.87
N ILE A 82 1.71 2.49 3.47
CA ILE A 82 3.06 2.35 4.05
C ILE A 82 4.14 2.37 2.97
N GLU A 83 3.88 1.76 1.82
CA GLU A 83 4.80 1.74 0.67
C GLU A 83 4.87 3.11 -0.04
N GLU A 84 3.74 3.83 -0.11
CA GLU A 84 3.65 5.16 -0.73
C GLU A 84 4.25 6.26 0.16
N GLU A 85 3.91 6.28 1.45
CA GLU A 85 4.31 7.35 2.38
C GLU A 85 4.72 6.77 3.76
N PRO A 86 5.88 6.10 3.87
CA PRO A 86 6.31 5.42 5.11
C PRO A 86 6.59 6.36 6.27
N GLU A 87 6.77 7.66 6.03
CA GLU A 87 7.14 8.66 7.04
C GLU A 87 5.93 9.25 7.77
N VAL A 88 4.72 9.19 7.20
CA VAL A 88 3.54 9.84 7.79
C VAL A 88 3.09 9.19 9.10
N PRO A 89 2.48 9.95 10.05
CA PRO A 89 2.00 9.38 11.31
C PRO A 89 1.04 8.21 11.12
N VAL A 90 1.05 7.25 12.06
CA VAL A 90 0.25 6.01 11.98
C VAL A 90 -1.24 6.32 11.77
N GLU A 91 -1.78 7.33 12.45
CA GLU A 91 -3.17 7.77 12.29
C GLU A 91 -3.49 8.16 10.85
N ARG A 92 -2.54 8.81 10.17
CA ARG A 92 -2.74 9.28 8.79
C ARG A 92 -2.70 8.13 7.79
N ILE A 93 -1.83 7.14 8.02
CA ILE A 93 -1.78 5.89 7.23
C ILE A 93 -3.16 5.21 7.26
N PHE A 94 -3.70 5.00 8.46
CA PHE A 94 -4.98 4.30 8.61
C PHE A 94 -6.16 5.11 8.06
N LYS A 95 -6.18 6.42 8.25
CA LYS A 95 -7.21 7.30 7.68
C LYS A 95 -7.25 7.21 6.15
N ARG A 96 -6.09 7.29 5.49
CA ARG A 96 -6.03 7.19 4.02
C ARG A 96 -6.34 5.79 3.51
N ALA A 97 -5.85 4.76 4.20
CA ALA A 97 -6.20 3.38 3.89
C ALA A 97 -7.73 3.16 3.97
N GLU A 98 -8.40 3.81 4.92
CA GLU A 98 -9.86 3.82 5.01
C GLU A 98 -10.53 4.63 3.89
N GLU A 99 -10.01 5.80 3.53
CA GLU A 99 -10.52 6.60 2.40
C GLU A 99 -10.45 5.80 1.07
N LYS A 100 -9.39 5.00 0.88
CA LYS A 100 -9.26 4.05 -0.24
C LYS A 100 -10.39 2.99 -0.29
N LYS A 101 -11.16 2.77 0.80
CA LYS A 101 -12.37 1.89 0.83
C LYS A 101 -13.44 2.33 -0.16
N VAL A 102 -13.49 3.63 -0.45
CA VAL A 102 -14.63 4.29 -1.10
C VAL A 102 -14.40 4.47 -2.60
N GLN A 103 -13.30 3.96 -3.16
CA GLN A 103 -13.09 3.97 -4.61
C GLN A 103 -14.06 2.99 -5.27
N SER A 104 -15.24 3.50 -5.62
CA SER A 104 -16.18 2.81 -6.49
C SER A 104 -15.67 2.92 -7.92
N GLU A 105 -15.40 1.79 -8.56
CA GLU A 105 -15.01 1.76 -9.96
C GLU A 105 -16.22 2.12 -10.83
N ILE A 106 -16.11 3.21 -11.58
CA ILE A 106 -17.10 3.62 -12.58
C ILE A 106 -16.44 3.52 -13.95
N THR A 107 -16.96 2.62 -14.79
CA THR A 107 -16.54 2.55 -16.20
C THR A 107 -17.38 3.51 -17.03
N ILE A 108 -16.74 4.51 -17.63
CA ILE A 108 -17.39 5.49 -18.51
C ILE A 108 -17.04 5.15 -19.96
N VAL A 109 -18.05 4.85 -20.77
CA VAL A 109 -17.87 4.62 -22.21
C VAL A 109 -18.14 5.92 -22.95
N LEU A 110 -17.11 6.42 -23.65
CA LEU A 110 -17.20 7.68 -24.41
C LEU A 110 -17.41 7.40 -25.91
N PRO A 111 -18.20 8.23 -26.62
CA PRO A 111 -18.19 8.25 -28.08
C PRO A 111 -16.77 8.55 -28.61
N PRO A 112 -16.35 8.03 -29.78
CA PRO A 112 -14.99 8.19 -30.30
C PRO A 112 -14.48 9.64 -30.30
N LYS A 113 -15.31 10.58 -30.77
CA LYS A 113 -14.95 12.02 -30.80
C LYS A 113 -14.69 12.61 -29.41
N ALA A 114 -15.39 12.14 -28.38
CA ALA A 114 -15.21 12.60 -27.01
C ALA A 114 -13.94 11.98 -26.39
N ALA A 115 -13.64 10.71 -26.70
CA ALA A 115 -12.39 10.07 -26.29
C ALA A 115 -11.17 10.79 -26.90
N GLU A 116 -11.19 11.10 -28.21
CA GLU A 116 -10.15 11.90 -28.88
C GLU A 116 -10.04 13.33 -28.33
N GLY A 117 -11.15 13.90 -27.86
CA GLY A 117 -11.16 15.21 -27.21
C GLY A 117 -10.48 15.16 -25.84
N LEU A 118 -10.81 14.15 -25.03
CA LEU A 118 -10.21 13.93 -23.71
C LEU A 118 -8.71 13.67 -23.83
N ASP A 119 -8.29 12.86 -24.79
CA ASP A 119 -6.87 12.52 -25.02
C ASP A 119 -6.02 13.76 -25.36
N ARG A 120 -6.55 14.63 -26.22
CA ARG A 120 -5.91 15.92 -26.55
C ARG A 120 -5.83 16.84 -25.35
N ALA A 121 -6.93 17.02 -24.61
CA ALA A 121 -6.95 17.86 -23.41
C ALA A 121 -5.99 17.34 -22.33
N ALA A 122 -5.89 16.03 -22.16
CA ALA A 122 -4.97 15.40 -21.22
C ALA A 122 -3.51 15.63 -21.62
N SER A 123 -3.20 15.54 -22.92
CA SER A 123 -1.88 15.86 -23.46
C SER A 123 -1.50 17.33 -23.26
N ASP A 124 -2.43 18.25 -23.48
CA ASP A 124 -2.22 19.69 -23.26
C ASP A 124 -1.92 20.02 -21.78
N GLU A 125 -2.42 19.21 -20.84
CA GLU A 125 -2.20 19.33 -19.40
C GLU A 125 -1.08 18.42 -18.84
N ASP A 126 -0.37 17.67 -19.68
CA ASP A 126 0.65 16.67 -19.29
C ASP A 126 0.12 15.65 -18.25
N LYS A 127 -1.09 15.14 -18.50
CA LYS A 127 -1.79 14.16 -17.64
C LYS A 127 -2.23 12.94 -18.44
N GLU A 128 -2.45 11.83 -17.74
CA GLU A 128 -3.15 10.69 -18.34
C GLU A 128 -4.66 11.00 -18.52
N PRO A 129 -5.30 10.53 -19.61
CA PRO A 129 -6.73 10.77 -19.87
C PRO A 129 -7.64 10.37 -18.72
N ALA A 130 -7.35 9.26 -18.04
CA ALA A 130 -8.11 8.79 -16.89
C ALA A 130 -7.98 9.73 -15.69
N THR A 131 -6.78 10.26 -15.43
CA THR A 131 -6.52 11.23 -14.36
C THR A 131 -7.28 12.53 -14.63
N LEU A 132 -7.20 13.07 -15.85
CA LEU A 132 -7.93 14.28 -16.21
C LEU A 132 -9.45 14.06 -16.08
N ALA A 133 -9.99 12.95 -16.58
CA ALA A 133 -11.41 12.63 -16.46
C ALA A 133 -11.87 12.56 -15.01
N ARG A 134 -11.08 11.92 -14.13
CA ARG A 134 -11.35 11.87 -12.69
C ARG A 134 -11.38 13.27 -12.10
N ASP A 135 -10.37 14.09 -12.37
CA ASP A 135 -10.26 15.44 -11.81
C ASP A 135 -11.42 16.33 -12.27
N VAL A 136 -11.83 16.23 -13.54
CA VAL A 136 -13.00 16.94 -14.08
C VAL A 136 -14.29 16.50 -13.39
N VAL A 137 -14.52 15.19 -13.25
CA VAL A 137 -15.72 14.66 -12.57
C VAL A 137 -15.78 15.10 -11.11
N VAL A 138 -14.66 15.00 -10.39
CA VAL A 138 -14.57 15.44 -8.98
C VAL A 138 -14.80 16.95 -8.88
N THR A 139 -14.21 17.75 -9.76
CA THR A 139 -14.38 19.20 -9.74
C THR A 139 -15.83 19.57 -10.02
N TRP A 140 -16.43 18.99 -11.07
CA TRP A 140 -17.82 19.24 -11.43
C TRP A 140 -18.78 18.87 -10.28
N LEU A 141 -18.61 17.70 -9.65
CA LEU A 141 -19.44 17.29 -8.52
C LEU A 141 -19.33 18.23 -7.31
N ARG A 142 -18.15 18.84 -7.10
CA ARG A 142 -17.91 19.84 -6.04
C ARG A 142 -18.58 21.15 -6.33
N ASP A 143 -18.47 21.63 -7.56
CA ASP A 143 -19.10 22.87 -8.00
C ASP A 143 -20.64 22.77 -7.98
N GLN A 144 -21.17 21.55 -8.11
CA GLN A 144 -22.60 21.25 -7.98
C GLN A 144 -23.04 20.91 -6.54
N GLU A 145 -22.18 21.08 -5.54
CA GLU A 145 -22.47 20.82 -4.11
C GLU A 145 -22.86 19.37 -3.77
N TYR A 146 -22.54 18.39 -4.61
CA TYR A 146 -22.86 16.99 -4.36
C TYR A 146 -21.98 16.31 -3.30
N PHE A 147 -20.87 16.96 -2.88
CA PHE A 147 -20.02 16.47 -1.78
C PHE A 147 -20.52 16.86 -0.37
N GLY A 148 -21.66 17.56 -0.24
CA GLY A 148 -22.19 18.05 1.04
C GLY A 148 -23.70 17.89 1.19
N ARG A 149 -24.13 16.69 1.64
CA ARG A 149 -25.31 16.44 2.50
C ARG A 149 -25.07 15.20 3.35
#